data_AF-A0A2U3C6C3-F1
#
_entry.id   AF-A0A2U3C6C3-F1
#
_cell.length_a   1.000
_cell.length_b   1.000
_cell.length_c   1.000
_cell.angle_alpha   90.00
_cell.angle_beta   90.00
_cell.angle_gamma   90.00
#
_symmetry.space_group_name_H-M   'P 1'
#
loop_
_entity.id
_entity.type
_entity.pdbx_description
1 polymer ?
#
loop_
_entity_poly.entity_id
_entity_poly.type
_entity_poly.pdbx_seq_one_letter_code
_entity_poly.pdbx_strand_id
1 'polypeptide(L)'
;MALVAFGNITDFGTNRAYVRHVFAMDTTFHDKALMWRAITSPGLADAGYVAIIAWETLTALVLIAATVWWCGAARPERALRARRAAVLGLVMTELLFGAGFIAIGGEWFAMWQSKQWNGLDSAIRDFTPAGVALLAVLLTGGEREGALPRE
;
A
#
# COMPACT_ATOMS: atom_id res chain seq x y z
N MET A 1 3.42 3.81 6.16
CA MET A 1 4.45 3.07 5.40
C MET A 1 5.70 2.70 6.19
N ALA A 2 6.54 3.64 6.67
CA ALA A 2 7.78 3.26 7.35
C ALA A 2 7.57 2.35 8.57
N LEU A 3 6.57 2.65 9.42
CA LEU A 3 6.20 1.80 10.56
C LEU A 3 5.61 0.44 10.12
N VAL A 4 4.86 0.41 9.02
CA VAL A 4 4.30 -0.83 8.46
C VAL A 4 5.43 -1.74 7.98
N ALA A 5 6.36 -1.21 7.17
CA ALA A 5 7.54 -1.94 6.70
C ALA A 5 8.39 -2.44 7.88
N PHE A 6 8.63 -1.59 8.88
CA PHE A 6 9.37 -1.95 10.08
C PHE A 6 8.69 -3.08 10.86
N GLY A 7 7.37 -3.01 11.04
CA GLY A 7 6.59 -4.07 11.68
C GLY A 7 6.66 -5.39 10.92
N ASN A 8 6.49 -5.37 9.60
CA ASN A 8 6.61 -6.57 8.78
C ASN A 8 8.02 -7.18 8.79
N ILE A 9 9.07 -6.35 8.85
CA ILE A 9 10.45 -6.85 8.93
C ILE A 9 10.75 -7.47 10.31
N THR A 10 10.29 -6.83 11.39
CA THR A 10 10.63 -7.26 12.76
C THR A 10 9.72 -8.36 13.29
N ASP A 11 8.44 -8.36 12.93
CA ASP A 11 7.48 -9.44 13.19
C ASP A 11 7.21 -10.27 11.93
N PHE A 12 8.31 -10.78 11.35
CA PHE A 12 8.27 -11.50 10.07
C PHE A 12 7.44 -12.80 10.15
N GLY A 13 7.51 -13.51 11.29
CA GLY A 13 6.85 -14.80 11.45
C GLY A 13 5.33 -14.71 11.38
N THR A 14 4.76 -13.76 12.13
CA THR A 14 3.30 -13.57 12.24
C THR A 14 2.72 -13.10 10.92
N ASN A 15 3.34 -12.10 10.29
CA ASN A 15 2.86 -11.51 9.04
C ASN A 15 3.08 -12.44 7.82
N ARG A 16 4.14 -13.27 7.84
CA ARG A 16 4.28 -14.37 6.87
C ARG A 16 3.15 -15.39 6.99
N ALA A 17 2.80 -15.78 8.22
CA ALA A 17 1.68 -16.69 8.44
C ALA A 17 0.36 -16.09 7.94
N TYR A 18 0.14 -14.80 8.18
CA TYR A 18 -0.99 -14.06 7.64
C TYR A 18 -1.12 -14.22 6.12
N VAL A 19 -0.07 -13.91 5.35
CA VAL A 19 -0.09 -14.03 3.88
C VAL A 19 -0.33 -15.47 3.43
N ARG A 20 0.29 -16.44 4.11
CA ARG A 20 0.10 -17.87 3.81
C ARG A 20 -1.35 -18.30 3.96
N HIS A 21 -2.02 -17.91 5.06
CA HIS A 21 -3.42 -18.28 5.30
C HIS A 21 -4.38 -17.57 4.34
N VAL A 22 -4.11 -16.31 3.99
CA VAL A 22 -4.89 -15.59 2.97
C VAL A 22 -4.77 -16.30 1.61
N PHE A 23 -3.55 -16.63 1.18
CA PHE A 23 -3.31 -17.30 -0.11
C PHE A 23 -3.87 -18.71 -0.14
N ALA A 24 -3.74 -19.46 0.96
CA ALA A 24 -4.24 -20.82 1.05
C ALA A 24 -5.78 -20.89 1.11
N MET A 25 -6.45 -19.79 1.49
CA MET A 25 -7.91 -19.72 1.69
C MET A 25 -8.44 -20.78 2.67
N ASP A 26 -7.58 -21.30 3.55
CA ASP A 26 -7.82 -22.45 4.43
C ASP A 26 -8.72 -22.16 5.64
N THR A 27 -9.08 -20.89 5.82
CA THR A 27 -10.00 -20.41 6.86
C THR A 27 -11.24 -19.73 6.28
N THR A 28 -11.48 -19.91 4.98
CA THR A 28 -12.68 -19.43 4.28
C THR A 28 -13.82 -20.46 4.35
N PHE A 29 -14.95 -20.22 3.67
CA PHE A 29 -16.07 -21.16 3.65
C PHE A 29 -15.83 -22.43 2.82
N HIS A 30 -14.68 -22.54 2.15
CA HIS A 30 -14.33 -23.69 1.31
C HIS A 30 -15.35 -24.00 0.19
N ASP A 31 -15.94 -22.94 -0.39
CA ASP A 31 -16.80 -23.08 -1.56
C ASP A 31 -15.99 -23.64 -2.74
N LYS A 32 -16.44 -24.79 -3.28
CA LYS A 32 -15.80 -25.46 -4.43
C LYS A 32 -15.65 -24.52 -5.63
N ALA A 33 -16.54 -23.54 -5.79
CA ALA A 33 -16.49 -22.57 -6.88
C ALA A 33 -15.35 -21.53 -6.73
N LEU A 34 -14.82 -21.34 -5.52
CA LEU A 34 -13.76 -20.35 -5.23
C LEU A 34 -12.39 -20.99 -4.99
N MET A 35 -12.36 -22.20 -4.43
CA MET A 35 -11.12 -22.83 -3.97
C MET A 35 -10.07 -23.09 -5.07
N TRP A 36 -10.44 -23.04 -6.35
CA TRP A 36 -9.49 -23.16 -7.46
C TRP A 36 -8.46 -22.01 -7.50
N ARG A 37 -8.74 -20.89 -6.84
CA ARG A 37 -7.85 -19.72 -6.76
C ARG A 37 -6.77 -19.85 -5.70
N ALA A 38 -6.91 -20.80 -4.77
CA ALA A 38 -6.03 -20.93 -3.62
C ALA A 38 -4.60 -21.28 -4.04
N ILE A 39 -3.64 -20.67 -3.36
CA ILE A 39 -2.20 -20.93 -3.52
C ILE A 39 -1.70 -21.62 -2.25
N THR A 40 -1.52 -22.94 -2.33
CA THR A 40 -1.10 -23.77 -1.18
C THR A 40 0.42 -23.96 -1.10
N SER A 41 1.18 -23.49 -2.10
CA SER A 41 2.64 -23.57 -2.09
C SER A 41 3.23 -22.57 -1.08
N PRO A 42 3.93 -23.02 -0.02
CA PRO A 42 4.52 -22.12 0.97
C PRO A 42 5.56 -21.18 0.35
N GLY A 43 6.30 -21.66 -0.67
CA GLY A 43 7.31 -20.84 -1.36
C GLY A 43 6.70 -19.69 -2.15
N LEU A 44 5.54 -19.88 -2.78
CA LEU A 44 4.83 -18.80 -3.49
C LEU A 44 4.25 -17.78 -2.53
N ALA A 45 3.67 -18.23 -1.41
CA ALA A 45 3.19 -17.33 -0.38
C ALA A 45 4.32 -16.51 0.27
N ASP A 46 5.46 -17.15 0.55
CA ASP A 46 6.65 -16.46 1.09
C ASP A 46 7.21 -15.44 0.09
N ALA A 47 7.26 -15.78 -1.20
CA ALA A 47 7.68 -14.85 -2.23
C ALA A 47 6.73 -13.64 -2.32
N GLY A 48 5.42 -13.88 -2.24
CA GLY A 48 4.40 -12.81 -2.18
C GLY A 48 4.62 -11.91 -0.97
N TYR A 49 4.87 -12.49 0.21
CA TYR A 49 5.12 -11.73 1.42
C TYR A 49 6.40 -10.88 1.36
N VAL A 50 7.50 -11.44 0.83
CA VAL A 50 8.75 -10.68 0.62
C VAL A 50 8.54 -9.53 -0.38
N ALA A 51 7.73 -9.75 -1.43
CA ALA A 51 7.38 -8.69 -2.38
C ALA A 51 6.59 -7.55 -1.72
N ILE A 52 5.68 -7.87 -0.79
CA ILE A 52 4.96 -6.87 0.01
C ILE A 52 5.94 -6.03 0.83
N ILE A 53 6.85 -6.65 1.59
CA ILE A 53 7.87 -5.93 2.38
C ILE A 53 8.74 -5.04 1.51
N ALA A 54 9.20 -5.55 0.35
CA ALA A 54 10.01 -4.79 -0.58
C ALA A 54 9.26 -3.54 -1.09
N TRP A 55 7.98 -3.71 -1.43
CA TRP A 55 7.11 -2.61 -1.84
C TRP A 55 6.89 -1.59 -0.74
N GLU A 56 6.59 -2.02 0.49
CA GLU A 56 6.41 -1.16 1.65
C GLU A 56 7.67 -0.35 1.96
N THR A 57 8.83 -1.01 1.92
CA THR A 57 10.14 -0.39 2.17
C THR A 57 10.44 0.65 1.10
N LEU A 58 10.26 0.33 -0.18
CA LEU A 58 10.46 1.28 -1.27
C LEU A 58 9.51 2.47 -1.15
N THR A 59 8.24 2.21 -0.85
CA THR A 59 7.24 3.26 -0.64
C THR A 59 7.63 4.18 0.52
N ALA A 60 8.09 3.61 1.64
CA ALA A 60 8.55 4.37 2.79
C ALA A 60 9.73 5.28 2.42
N LEU A 61 10.73 4.76 1.70
CA LEU A 61 11.89 5.55 1.27
C LEU A 61 11.49 6.70 0.34
N VAL A 62 10.58 6.45 -0.61
CA VAL A 62 10.05 7.49 -1.51
C VAL A 62 9.32 8.59 -0.74
N LEU A 63 8.44 8.22 0.20
CA LEU A 63 7.70 9.17 1.03
C LEU A 63 8.63 9.96 1.97
N ILE A 64 9.62 9.32 2.58
CA ILE A 64 10.63 10.01 3.41
C ILE A 64 11.41 11.02 2.57
N ALA A 65 11.87 10.63 1.38
CA ALA A 65 12.58 11.54 0.47
C ALA A 65 11.69 12.74 0.09
N ALA A 66 10.41 12.49 -0.20
CA ALA A 66 9.44 13.54 -0.47
C ALA A 66 9.33 14.52 0.71
N THR A 67 9.13 14.02 1.94
CA THR A 67 9.05 14.83 3.16
C THR A 67 10.31 15.66 3.39
N VAL A 68 11.50 15.07 3.26
CA VAL A 68 12.78 15.78 3.40
C VAL A 68 12.92 16.89 2.36
N TRP A 69 12.49 16.65 1.12
CA TRP A 69 12.51 17.68 0.09
C TRP A 69 11.51 18.80 0.35
N TRP A 70 10.35 18.50 0.93
CA TRP A 70 9.37 19.50 1.36
C TRP A 70 9.89 20.41 2.47
N CYS A 71 10.51 19.84 3.51
CA CYS A 71 11.07 20.62 4.62
C CYS A 71 12.17 21.58 4.15
N GLY A 72 12.87 21.26 3.06
CA GLY A 72 13.90 22.12 2.45
C GLY A 72 13.44 22.94 1.25
N ALA A 73 12.14 23.03 0.96
CA ALA A 73 11.59 23.57 -0.27
C ALA A 73 11.49 25.12 -0.30
N ALA A 74 12.63 25.80 -0.11
CA ALA A 74 12.72 27.24 -0.36
C ALA A 74 12.77 27.59 -1.87
N ARG A 75 13.00 26.60 -2.74
CA ARG A 75 13.16 26.76 -4.20
C ARG A 75 12.06 26.02 -4.97
N PRO A 76 11.51 26.61 -6.06
CA PRO A 76 10.42 26.01 -6.85
C PRO A 76 10.73 24.60 -7.40
N GLU A 77 11.94 24.37 -7.90
CA GLU A 77 12.34 23.06 -8.45
C GLU A 77 12.28 21.94 -7.41
N ARG A 78 12.70 22.24 -6.17
CA ARG A 78 12.69 21.29 -5.06
C ARG A 78 11.26 21.00 -4.60
N ALA A 79 10.38 21.99 -4.63
CA ALA A 79 8.95 21.82 -4.36
C ALA A 79 8.28 20.91 -5.41
N LEU A 80 8.58 21.08 -6.70
CA LEU A 80 8.08 20.20 -7.76
C LEU A 80 8.56 18.76 -7.59
N ARG A 81 9.85 18.57 -7.27
CA ARG A 81 10.42 17.24 -7.03
C ARG A 81 9.80 16.56 -5.81
N ALA A 82 9.62 17.30 -4.71
CA ALA A 82 8.94 16.82 -3.52
C ALA A 82 7.51 16.36 -3.85
N ARG A 83 6.75 17.18 -4.58
CA ARG A 83 5.39 16.87 -5.03
C ARG A 83 5.31 15.58 -5.83
N ARG A 84 6.14 15.43 -6.87
CA ARG A 84 6.17 14.22 -7.69
C ARG A 84 6.49 12.97 -6.87
N ALA A 85 7.41 13.08 -5.92
CA ALA A 85 7.77 11.97 -5.04
C ALA A 85 6.64 11.59 -4.07
N ALA A 86 5.93 12.55 -3.47
CA ALA A 86 4.75 12.20 -2.67
C ALA A 86 3.66 11.56 -3.50
N VAL A 87 3.34 12.12 -4.68
CA VAL A 87 2.31 11.52 -5.55
C VAL A 87 2.67 10.07 -5.86
N LEU A 88 3.93 9.81 -6.23
CA LEU A 88 4.41 8.44 -6.45
C LEU A 88 4.25 7.56 -5.21
N GLY A 89 4.77 8.00 -4.05
CA GLY A 89 4.70 7.21 -2.82
C GLY A 89 3.27 6.98 -2.30
N LEU A 90 2.38 7.95 -2.46
CA LEU A 90 0.97 7.84 -2.10
C LEU A 90 0.26 6.88 -3.06
N VAL A 91 0.48 6.97 -4.38
CA VAL A 91 -0.05 5.99 -5.35
C VAL A 91 0.46 4.59 -5.04
N MET A 92 1.74 4.43 -4.68
CA MET A 92 2.27 3.12 -4.27
C MET A 92 1.56 2.59 -3.01
N THR A 93 1.20 3.46 -2.08
CA THR A 93 0.41 3.10 -0.88
C THR A 93 -1.00 2.64 -1.27
N GLU A 94 -1.68 3.40 -2.15
CA GLU A 94 -3.00 3.04 -2.70
C GLU A 94 -2.97 1.70 -3.44
N LEU A 95 -1.93 1.44 -4.24
CA LEU A 95 -1.78 0.17 -4.94
C LEU A 95 -1.59 -1.00 -3.97
N LEU A 96 -0.81 -0.82 -2.90
CA LEU A 96 -0.63 -1.88 -1.93
C LEU A 96 -1.94 -2.21 -1.21
N PHE A 97 -2.58 -1.22 -0.59
CA PHE A 97 -3.75 -1.47 0.25
C PHE A 97 -5.04 -1.63 -0.56
N GLY A 98 -5.24 -0.82 -1.59
CA GLY A 98 -6.41 -0.90 -2.47
C GLY A 98 -6.36 -2.09 -3.41
N ALA A 99 -5.31 -2.22 -4.23
CA ALA A 99 -5.22 -3.33 -5.17
C ALA A 99 -4.77 -4.64 -4.50
N GLY A 100 -3.73 -4.58 -3.66
CA GLY A 100 -3.17 -5.76 -3.00
C GLY A 100 -4.09 -6.34 -1.91
N PHE A 101 -4.42 -5.56 -0.88
CA PHE A 101 -5.18 -6.08 0.26
C PHE A 101 -6.69 -6.10 0.03
N ILE A 102 -7.29 -5.02 -0.49
CA ILE A 102 -8.74 -4.93 -0.66
C ILE A 102 -9.19 -5.76 -1.87
N ALA A 103 -8.67 -5.49 -3.06
CA ALA A 103 -9.11 -6.18 -4.26
C ALA A 103 -8.58 -7.63 -4.36
N ILE A 104 -7.28 -7.85 -4.24
CA ILE A 104 -6.71 -9.20 -4.36
C ILE A 104 -6.94 -10.01 -3.08
N GLY A 105 -6.54 -9.51 -1.91
CA GLY A 105 -6.78 -10.21 -0.64
C GLY A 105 -8.27 -10.39 -0.36
N GLY A 106 -9.02 -9.29 -0.29
CA GLY A 106 -10.45 -9.27 -0.01
C GLY A 106 -11.26 -10.05 -1.03
N GLU A 107 -11.28 -9.61 -2.28
CA GLU A 107 -12.22 -10.15 -3.29
C GLU A 107 -11.73 -11.41 -3.98
N TRP A 108 -10.45 -11.46 -4.41
CA TRP A 108 -9.95 -12.64 -5.13
C TRP A 108 -9.79 -13.85 -4.21
N PHE A 109 -9.15 -13.67 -3.04
CA PHE A 109 -8.90 -14.72 -2.04
C PHE A 109 -9.98 -14.83 -0.96
N ALA A 110 -11.07 -14.05 -1.06
CA ALA A 110 -12.18 -14.08 -0.09
C ALA A 110 -11.72 -13.88 1.37
N MET A 111 -10.69 -13.07 1.59
CA MET A 111 -10.10 -12.81 2.90
C MET A 111 -11.13 -12.33 3.94
N TRP A 112 -12.19 -11.64 3.49
CA TRP A 112 -13.30 -11.20 4.32
C TRP A 112 -14.05 -12.34 5.03
N GLN A 113 -13.98 -13.58 4.52
CA GLN A 113 -14.60 -14.75 5.13
C GLN A 113 -13.83 -15.26 6.36
N SER A 114 -12.52 -15.00 6.43
CA SER A 114 -11.69 -15.46 7.54
C SER A 114 -11.92 -14.58 8.77
N LYS A 115 -12.16 -15.19 9.93
CA LYS A 115 -12.26 -14.41 11.19
C LYS A 115 -10.90 -13.96 11.72
N GLN A 116 -9.86 -14.77 11.47
CA GLN A 116 -8.53 -14.57 12.04
C GLN A 116 -7.60 -13.82 11.09
N TRP A 117 -7.74 -14.07 9.79
CA TRP A 117 -6.82 -13.58 8.76
C TRP A 117 -7.45 -12.52 7.86
N ASN A 118 -8.41 -11.74 8.40
CA ASN A 118 -9.02 -10.63 7.68
C ASN A 118 -8.35 -9.30 8.02
N GLY A 119 -7.75 -8.66 7.02
CA GLY A 119 -7.10 -7.36 7.18
C GLY A 119 -7.78 -6.21 6.46
N LEU A 120 -9.03 -6.35 6.02
CA LEU A 120 -9.72 -5.29 5.27
C LEU A 120 -9.87 -4.00 6.09
N ASP A 121 -10.22 -4.10 7.37
CA ASP A 121 -10.34 -2.92 8.23
C ASP A 121 -9.00 -2.18 8.37
N SER A 122 -7.90 -2.92 8.51
CA SER A 122 -6.55 -2.36 8.55
C SER A 122 -6.20 -1.71 7.21
N ALA A 123 -6.45 -2.39 6.10
CA ALA A 123 -6.17 -1.88 4.76
C ALA A 123 -6.96 -0.60 4.46
N ILE A 124 -8.22 -0.51 4.85
CA ILE A 124 -9.05 0.70 4.69
C ILE A 124 -8.50 1.85 5.54
N ARG A 125 -8.02 1.57 6.76
CA ARG A 125 -7.42 2.59 7.65
C ARG A 125 -6.13 3.18 7.09
N ASP A 126 -5.37 2.43 6.30
CA ASP A 126 -4.16 2.93 5.64
C ASP A 126 -4.48 3.57 4.27
N PHE A 127 -5.38 2.97 3.49
CA PHE A 127 -5.84 3.45 2.18
C PHE A 127 -6.53 4.81 2.27
N THR A 128 -7.50 4.97 3.16
CA THR A 128 -8.32 6.20 3.22
C THR A 128 -7.51 7.48 3.45
N PRO A 129 -6.64 7.59 4.48
CA PRO A 129 -5.85 8.79 4.67
C PRO A 129 -4.81 9.01 3.56
N ALA A 130 -4.25 7.94 2.98
CA ALA A 130 -3.32 8.05 1.86
C ALA A 130 -4.02 8.62 0.62
N GLY A 131 -5.23 8.16 0.31
CA GLY A 131 -6.06 8.69 -0.77
C GLY A 131 -6.43 10.16 -0.56
N VAL A 132 -6.81 10.55 0.66
CA VAL A 132 -7.09 11.96 1.00
C VAL A 132 -5.83 12.82 0.82
N ALA A 133 -4.68 12.36 1.30
CA ALA A 133 -3.42 13.07 1.12
C ALA A 133 -3.03 13.18 -0.36
N LEU A 134 -3.27 12.13 -1.16
CA LEU A 134 -3.01 12.14 -2.60
C LEU A 134 -3.86 13.20 -3.29
N LEU A 135 -5.17 13.24 -3.01
CA LEU A 135 -6.07 14.25 -3.55
C LEU A 135 -5.63 15.66 -3.15
N ALA A 136 -5.27 15.88 -1.88
CA ALA A 136 -4.79 17.18 -1.42
C ALA A 136 -3.53 17.64 -2.17
N VAL A 137 -2.56 16.76 -2.38
CA VAL A 137 -1.31 17.06 -3.11
C VAL A 137 -1.57 17.31 -4.60
N LEU A 138 -2.54 16.62 -5.19
CA LEU A 138 -2.92 16.82 -6.59
C LEU A 138 -3.62 18.17 -6.78
N LEU A 139 -4.60 18.51 -5.94
CA LEU A 139 -5.38 19.75 -6.03
C LEU A 139 -4.54 21.01 -5.76
N THR A 140 -3.70 20.99 -4.74
CA THR A 140 -2.85 22.14 -4.36
C THR A 140 -1.77 22.49 -5.38
N GLY A 141 -1.45 21.57 -6.31
CA GLY A 141 -0.51 21.85 -7.39
C GLY A 141 -1.12 22.58 -8.58
N GLY A 142 -2.41 22.39 -8.87
CA GLY A 142 -3.09 23.04 -9.99
C GLY A 142 -3.31 24.54 -9.77
N GLU A 143 -3.58 24.95 -8.52
CA GLU A 143 -3.79 26.35 -8.17
C GLU A 143 -2.53 27.22 -8.34
N ARG A 144 -1.33 26.64 -8.19
CA ARG A 144 -0.06 27.37 -8.33
C ARG A 144 0.36 27.58 -9.79
N GLU A 145 -0.04 26.71 -10.72
CA GLU A 145 0.22 26.87 -12.15
C GLU A 145 -0.77 27.85 -12.81
N GLY A 146 -2.02 27.93 -12.32
CA GLY A 146 -3.03 28.86 -12.86
C GLY A 146 -2.87 30.33 -12.43
N ALA A 147 -2.05 30.61 -11.41
CA ALA A 147 -1.82 31.95 -10.88
C ALA A 147 -0.67 32.71 -11.58
N LEU A 148 0.03 32.08 -12.53
CA LEU A 148 1.03 32.76 -13.35
C LEU A 148 0.34 33.63 -14.41
N PRO A 149 0.74 34.91 -14.59
CA PRO A 149 0.20 35.75 -15.65
C PRO A 149 0.43 35.06 -17.00
N ARG A 150 -0.62 34.91 -17.79
CA ARG A 150 -0.47 34.56 -19.21
C ARG A 150 -0.07 35.84 -19.94
N GLU A 151 1.17 35.90 -20.41
CA GLU A 151 1.62 36.92 -21.36
C GLU A 151 1.02 36.65 -22.75
#